data_AF-A0A1M5BYZ8-F1
#
_entry.id   AF-A0A1M5BYZ8-F1
#
_cell.length_a   1.000
_cell.length_b   1.000
_cell.length_c   1.000
_cell.angle_alpha   90.00
_cell.angle_beta   90.00
_cell.angle_gamma   90.00
#
_symmetry.space_group_name_H-M   'P 1'
#
loop_
_entity.id
_entity.type
_entity.pdbx_description
1 polymer ?
#
loop_
_entity_poly.entity_id
_entity_poly.type
_entity_poly.pdbx_seq_one_letter_code
_entity_poly.pdbx_strand_id
1 'polypeptide(L)'
;MGTDNKEKVILATLTGVASGVILGLLFAPEKGEETRKKIAEKREEYLKDIKNEIEELRQSLNKGLEAGKEEVSEIGQEVKKKRDDILGKAKKFTSYDEWTKDELYEKAKRLEIDGYSTMNKSELIEALRNH
;
A
#
# COMPACT_ATOMS: atom_id res chain seq x y z
N MET A 1 22.79 14.41 -8.05
CA MET A 1 22.94 14.21 -6.60
C MET A 1 22.78 12.72 -6.34
N GLY A 2 23.90 11.99 -6.23
CA GLY A 2 23.87 10.55 -6.04
C GLY A 2 23.61 10.25 -4.58
N THR A 3 22.35 10.01 -4.22
CA THR A 3 22.00 9.57 -2.86
C THR A 3 22.40 8.11 -2.71
N ASP A 4 23.21 7.82 -1.71
CA ASP A 4 23.66 6.48 -1.35
C ASP A 4 22.46 5.53 -1.16
N ASN A 5 22.64 4.27 -1.56
CA ASN A 5 21.58 3.23 -1.43
C ASN A 5 21.04 3.11 0.00
N LYS A 6 21.87 3.46 1.00
CA LYS A 6 21.48 3.48 2.42
C LYS A 6 20.42 4.55 2.71
N GLU A 7 20.55 5.74 2.15
CA GLU A 7 19.56 6.82 2.31
C GLU A 7 18.22 6.46 1.67
N LYS A 8 18.25 5.83 0.49
CA LYS A 8 17.03 5.37 -0.20
C LYS A 8 16.28 4.30 0.60
N VAL A 9 17.01 3.36 1.21
CA VAL A 9 16.42 2.30 2.05
C VAL A 9 15.81 2.88 3.33
N ILE A 10 16.51 3.81 3.99
CA ILE A 10 16.00 4.50 5.18
C ILE A 10 14.73 5.29 4.82
N LEU A 11 14.74 6.04 3.71
CA LEU A 11 13.59 6.82 3.27
C LEU A 11 12.38 5.94 2.90
N ALA A 12 12.61 4.83 2.19
CA ALA A 12 11.56 3.88 1.83
C ALA A 12 10.94 3.22 3.07
N THR A 13 11.76 2.90 4.07
CA THR A 13 11.30 2.31 5.33
C THR A 13 10.46 3.29 6.14
N LEU A 14 10.93 4.53 6.30
CA LEU A 14 10.19 5.59 6.99
C LEU A 14 8.85 5.89 6.31
N THR A 15 8.83 5.94 4.97
CA THR A 15 7.60 6.17 4.20
C THR A 15 6.64 4.98 4.28
N GLY A 16 7.15 3.75 4.24
CA GLY A 16 6.37 2.53 4.38
C GLY A 16 5.72 2.40 5.77
N VAL A 17 6.46 2.72 6.84
CA VAL A 17 5.92 2.73 8.21
C VAL A 17 4.86 3.81 8.37
N ALA A 18 5.11 5.04 7.92
CA ALA A 18 4.13 6.12 8.02
C ALA A 18 2.82 5.81 7.30
N SER A 19 2.90 5.27 6.07
CA SER A 19 1.72 4.88 5.28
C SER A 19 0.99 3.68 5.91
N GLY A 20 1.74 2.73 6.49
CA GLY A 20 1.20 1.58 7.21
C GLY A 20 0.44 1.99 8.47
N VAL A 21 0.90 3.01 9.20
CA VAL A 21 0.19 3.54 10.38
C VAL A 21 -1.10 4.23 9.98
N ILE A 22 -1.11 5.02 8.90
CA ILE A 22 -2.32 5.68 8.40
C ILE A 22 -3.35 4.64 7.97
N LEU A 23 -2.94 3.64 7.18
CA LEU A 23 -3.81 2.56 6.75
C LEU A 23 -4.27 1.70 7.94
N GLY A 24 -3.37 1.40 8.89
CA GLY A 24 -3.68 0.66 10.11
C GLY A 24 -4.69 1.40 10.99
N LEU A 25 -4.55 2.71 11.16
CA LEU A 25 -5.51 3.55 11.89
C LEU A 25 -6.83 3.71 11.13
N LEU A 26 -6.80 3.74 9.79
CA LEU A 26 -7.98 3.80 8.93
C LEU A 26 -8.77 2.48 8.94
N PHE A 27 -8.08 1.34 8.97
CA PHE A 27 -8.68 0.01 9.04
C PHE A 27 -9.01 -0.43 10.47
N ALA A 28 -8.33 0.10 11.50
CA ALA A 28 -8.61 -0.20 12.90
C ALA A 28 -9.97 0.40 13.30
N PRO A 29 -10.98 -0.43 13.58
CA PRO A 29 -12.31 0.07 13.85
C PRO A 29 -12.39 0.50 15.33
N GLU A 30 -12.24 1.80 15.68
CA GLU A 30 -12.88 2.31 16.91
C GLU A 30 -13.13 3.85 17.09
N LYS A 31 -14.44 4.17 17.13
CA LYS A 31 -15.23 5.20 17.88
C LYS A 31 -14.67 6.62 18.12
N GLY A 32 -14.95 7.52 17.18
CA GLY A 32 -14.56 8.94 17.16
C GLY A 32 -15.04 9.91 18.27
N GLU A 33 -15.71 9.46 19.34
CA GLU A 33 -16.15 10.32 20.46
C GLU A 33 -15.50 9.91 21.79
N GLU A 34 -15.58 8.62 22.13
CA GLU A 34 -14.90 8.01 23.28
C GLU A 34 -13.37 7.93 23.09
N THR A 35 -12.90 7.67 21.87
CA THR A 35 -11.46 7.55 21.57
C THR A 35 -10.73 8.87 21.77
N ARG A 36 -11.35 10.02 21.48
CA ARG A 36 -10.72 11.33 21.69
C ARG A 36 -10.51 11.65 23.18
N LYS A 37 -11.44 11.23 24.05
CA LYS A 37 -11.31 11.30 25.52
C LYS A 37 -10.31 10.28 26.07
N LYS A 38 -10.40 9.02 25.66
CA LYS A 38 -9.49 7.94 26.07
C LYS A 38 -8.05 8.18 25.62
N ILE A 39 -7.83 8.79 24.46
CA ILE A 39 -6.50 9.23 24.00
C ILE A 39 -5.93 10.32 24.91
N ALA A 40 -6.76 11.17 25.52
CA ALA A 40 -6.26 12.21 26.43
C ALA A 40 -5.88 11.62 27.80
N GLU A 41 -6.67 10.67 28.31
CA GLU A 41 -6.49 10.09 29.66
C GLU A 41 -5.57 8.86 29.70
N LYS A 42 -5.57 8.03 28.65
CA LYS A 42 -4.85 6.74 28.58
C LYS A 42 -3.71 6.75 27.56
N ARG A 43 -3.26 7.92 27.09
CA ARG A 43 -2.19 8.02 26.09
C ARG A 43 -0.93 7.28 26.51
N GLU A 44 -0.51 7.45 27.76
CA GLU A 44 0.65 6.77 28.33
C GLU A 44 0.47 5.24 28.38
N GLU A 45 -0.73 4.75 28.72
CA GLU A 45 -1.07 3.32 28.76
C GLU A 45 -1.12 2.71 27.35
N TYR A 46 -1.74 3.40 26.39
CA TYR A 46 -1.82 3.00 24.99
C TYR A 46 -0.43 3.00 24.31
N LEU A 47 0.40 4.01 24.62
CA LEU A 47 1.80 4.03 24.17
C LEU A 47 2.62 2.90 24.81
N LYS A 48 2.31 2.51 26.05
CA LYS A 48 2.96 1.39 26.72
C LYS A 48 2.57 0.05 26.08
N ASP A 49 1.30 -0.14 25.76
CA ASP A 49 0.81 -1.33 25.07
C ASP A 49 1.40 -1.44 23.66
N ILE A 50 1.39 -0.34 22.88
CA ILE A 50 2.06 -0.28 21.57
C ILE A 50 3.56 -0.59 21.70
N LYS A 51 4.25 -0.06 22.72
CA LYS A 51 5.67 -0.36 22.94
C LYS A 51 5.90 -1.84 23.24
N ASN A 52 5.07 -2.45 24.08
CA ASN A 52 5.14 -3.88 24.40
C ASN A 52 4.89 -4.72 23.14
N GLU A 53 3.88 -4.37 22.34
CA GLU A 53 3.53 -5.06 21.10
C GLU A 53 4.65 -4.92 20.05
N ILE A 54 5.29 -3.75 19.95
CA ILE A 54 6.50 -3.54 19.13
C ILE A 54 7.68 -4.38 19.64
N GLU A 55 7.88 -4.50 20.96
CA GLU A 55 8.94 -5.34 21.52
C GLU A 55 8.70 -6.83 21.28
N GLU A 56 7.46 -7.31 21.44
CA GLU A 56 7.07 -8.68 21.11
C GLU A 56 7.22 -8.98 19.62
N LEU A 57 6.81 -8.05 18.75
CA LEU A 57 7.07 -8.13 17.31
C LEU A 57 8.57 -8.19 17.02
N ARG A 58 9.39 -7.36 17.68
CA ARG A 58 10.84 -7.37 17.50
C ARG A 58 11.45 -8.68 17.96
N GLN A 59 11.01 -9.23 19.09
CA GLN A 59 11.50 -10.51 19.60
C GLN A 59 11.09 -11.69 18.72
N SER A 60 9.83 -11.72 18.26
CA SER A 60 9.34 -12.74 17.34
C SER A 60 10.03 -12.67 15.98
N LEU A 61 10.25 -11.47 15.44
CA LEU A 61 11.04 -11.27 14.23
C LEU A 61 12.49 -11.73 14.40
N ASN A 62 13.15 -11.38 15.51
CA ASN A 62 14.53 -11.83 15.77
C ASN A 62 14.61 -13.36 15.88
N LYS A 63 13.68 -13.99 16.63
CA LYS A 63 13.63 -15.46 16.75
C LYS A 63 13.32 -16.13 15.41
N GLY A 64 12.37 -15.61 14.64
CA GLY A 64 11.99 -16.12 13.33
C GLY A 64 13.05 -15.88 12.25
N LEU A 65 13.78 -14.77 12.31
CA LEU A 65 14.92 -14.48 11.44
C LEU A 65 16.10 -15.42 11.72
N GLU A 66 16.35 -15.79 12.98
CA GLU A 66 17.42 -16.72 13.33
C GLU A 66 17.04 -18.17 13.06
N ALA A 67 15.81 -18.60 13.40
CA ALA A 67 15.31 -19.94 13.11
C ALA A 67 15.02 -20.17 11.61
N GLY A 68 14.69 -19.10 10.88
CA GLY A 68 14.18 -19.16 9.53
C GLY A 68 15.05 -18.45 8.51
N LYS A 69 16.38 -18.32 8.67
CA LYS A 69 17.23 -17.78 7.57
C LYS A 69 17.01 -18.52 6.23
N GLU A 70 16.64 -19.79 6.31
CA GLU A 70 16.25 -20.64 5.18
C GLU A 70 14.78 -20.45 4.77
N GLU A 71 13.86 -20.38 5.72
CA GLU A 71 12.40 -20.18 5.52
C GLU A 71 12.05 -18.75 5.04
N VAL A 72 12.81 -17.73 5.44
CA VAL A 72 12.69 -16.34 4.97
C VAL A 72 13.02 -16.22 3.49
N SER A 73 13.88 -17.08 2.96
CA SER A 73 14.12 -17.17 1.51
C SER A 73 12.87 -17.71 0.80
N GLU A 74 12.19 -18.69 1.41
CA GLU A 74 10.96 -19.30 0.89
C GLU A 74 9.76 -18.35 0.98
N ILE A 75 9.56 -17.69 2.14
CA ILE A 75 8.58 -16.63 2.33
C ILE A 75 8.86 -15.47 1.37
N GLY A 76 10.14 -15.10 1.19
CA GLY A 76 10.55 -14.09 0.21
C GLY A 76 10.17 -14.47 -1.22
N GLN A 77 10.30 -15.75 -1.60
CA GLN A 77 9.86 -16.26 -2.90
C GLN A 77 8.34 -16.30 -3.03
N GLU A 78 7.62 -16.75 -2.00
CA GLU A 78 6.16 -16.78 -2.01
C GLU A 78 5.57 -15.37 -2.06
N VAL A 79 6.12 -14.44 -1.29
CA VAL A 79 5.77 -13.01 -1.32
C VAL A 79 6.08 -12.41 -2.68
N LYS A 80 7.24 -12.72 -3.30
CA LYS A 80 7.52 -12.31 -4.68
C LYS A 80 6.47 -12.86 -5.65
N LYS A 81 6.13 -14.14 -5.55
CA LYS A 81 5.17 -14.80 -6.45
C LYS A 81 3.75 -14.24 -6.29
N LYS A 82 3.29 -14.05 -5.05
CA LYS A 82 2.02 -13.39 -4.72
C LYS A 82 2.02 -11.93 -5.15
N ARG A 83 3.12 -11.20 -4.95
CA ARG A 83 3.25 -9.82 -5.42
C ARG A 83 3.17 -9.75 -6.93
N ASP A 84 3.87 -10.63 -7.66
CA ASP A 84 3.87 -10.63 -9.12
C ASP A 84 2.50 -11.08 -9.68
N ASP A 85 1.79 -12.00 -9.00
CA ASP A 85 0.40 -12.36 -9.33
C ASP A 85 -0.57 -11.20 -9.06
N ILE A 86 -0.47 -10.53 -7.91
CA ILE A 86 -1.25 -9.34 -7.57
C ILE A 86 -0.94 -8.21 -8.54
N LEU A 87 0.33 -8.01 -8.91
CA LEU A 87 0.76 -6.99 -9.87
C LEU A 87 0.29 -7.34 -11.28
N GLY A 88 0.28 -8.62 -11.64
CA GLY A 88 -0.25 -9.12 -12.91
C GLY A 88 -1.76 -8.94 -13.00
N LYS A 89 -2.49 -9.25 -11.93
CA LYS A 89 -3.93 -8.98 -11.81
C LYS A 89 -4.22 -7.48 -11.83
N ALA A 90 -3.50 -6.69 -11.04
CA ALA A 90 -3.63 -5.23 -11.02
C ALA A 90 -3.37 -4.63 -12.40
N LYS A 91 -2.33 -5.08 -13.11
CA LYS A 91 -2.06 -4.70 -14.50
C LYS A 91 -3.23 -5.05 -15.40
N LYS A 92 -3.83 -6.24 -15.30
CA LYS A 92 -5.03 -6.60 -16.08
C LYS A 92 -6.24 -5.72 -15.74
N PHE A 93 -6.44 -5.38 -14.47
CA PHE A 93 -7.51 -4.47 -14.05
C PHE A 93 -7.29 -3.02 -14.51
N THR A 94 -6.03 -2.60 -14.73
CA THR A 94 -5.67 -1.27 -15.28
C THR A 94 -5.30 -1.31 -16.76
N SER A 95 -5.33 -2.48 -17.41
CA SER A 95 -4.90 -2.67 -18.80
C SER A 95 -6.03 -2.27 -19.72
N TYR A 96 -6.15 -0.96 -19.90
CA TYR A 96 -7.06 -0.33 -20.84
C TYR A 96 -6.88 -0.85 -22.29
N ASP A 97 -5.74 -1.47 -22.60
CA ASP A 97 -5.45 -2.09 -23.89
C ASP A 97 -6.43 -3.22 -24.28
N GLU A 98 -7.02 -3.92 -23.30
CA GLU A 98 -7.97 -5.02 -23.55
C GLU A 98 -9.43 -4.56 -23.61
N TRP A 99 -9.73 -3.31 -23.25
CA TRP A 99 -11.09 -2.78 -23.18
C TRP A 99 -11.61 -2.39 -24.55
N THR A 100 -12.92 -2.41 -24.72
CA THR A 100 -13.60 -1.85 -25.90
C THR A 100 -13.59 -0.33 -25.84
N LYS A 101 -13.74 0.33 -27.00
CA LYS A 101 -13.79 1.80 -27.06
C LYS A 101 -14.91 2.36 -26.18
N ASP A 102 -16.05 1.67 -26.12
CA ASP A 102 -17.22 2.10 -25.35
C ASP A 102 -16.98 2.02 -23.84
N GLU A 103 -16.30 0.97 -23.37
CA GLU A 103 -15.91 0.86 -21.96
C GLU A 103 -14.90 1.92 -21.55
N LEU A 104 -13.95 2.25 -22.44
CA LEU A 104 -12.98 3.33 -22.24
C LEU A 104 -13.67 4.69 -22.20
N TYR A 105 -14.66 4.90 -23.07
CA TYR A 105 -15.46 6.13 -23.11
C TYR A 105 -16.26 6.33 -21.81
N GLU A 106 -16.98 5.31 -21.35
CA GLU A 106 -17.76 5.38 -20.11
C GLU A 106 -16.87 5.57 -18.88
N LYS A 107 -15.66 4.99 -18.90
CA LYS A 107 -14.68 5.19 -17.83
C LYS A 107 -14.13 6.62 -17.83
N ALA A 108 -13.75 7.16 -19.00
CA ALA A 108 -13.24 8.52 -19.14
C ALA A 108 -14.31 9.57 -18.77
N LYS A 109 -15.57 9.30 -19.12
CA LYS A 109 -16.74 10.11 -18.71
C LYS A 109 -16.91 10.14 -17.20
N ARG A 110 -16.80 8.99 -16.52
CA ARG A 110 -16.92 8.89 -15.06
C ARG A 110 -15.80 9.64 -14.34
N LEU A 111 -14.60 9.64 -14.92
CA LEU A 111 -13.43 10.36 -14.40
C LEU A 111 -13.40 11.84 -14.84
N GLU A 112 -14.41 12.30 -15.59
CA GLU A 112 -14.54 13.68 -16.06
C GLU A 112 -13.30 14.17 -16.85
N ILE A 113 -12.70 13.28 -17.65
CA ILE A 113 -11.52 13.59 -18.46
C ILE A 113 -11.90 14.56 -19.58
N ASP A 114 -11.28 15.74 -19.63
CA ASP A 114 -11.55 16.71 -20.69
C ASP A 114 -11.26 16.17 -22.10
N GLY A 115 -12.15 16.47 -23.04
CA GLY A 115 -12.01 16.03 -24.44
C GLY A 115 -12.26 14.54 -24.69
N TYR A 116 -12.68 13.75 -23.68
CA TYR A 116 -12.96 12.32 -23.83
C TYR A 116 -13.89 11.99 -25.01
N SER A 117 -14.85 12.87 -25.28
CA SER A 117 -15.88 12.66 -26.30
C SER A 117 -15.34 12.64 -27.74
N THR A 118 -14.20 13.31 -27.97
CA THR A 118 -13.55 13.40 -29.28
C THR A 118 -12.42 12.40 -29.47
N MET A 119 -12.02 11.70 -28.40
CA MET A 119 -10.87 10.79 -28.41
C MET A 119 -11.16 9.47 -29.12
N ASN A 120 -10.17 8.98 -29.85
CA ASN A 120 -10.15 7.62 -30.38
C ASN A 120 -9.73 6.60 -29.30
N LYS A 121 -9.81 5.30 -29.60
CA LYS A 121 -9.53 4.23 -28.63
C LYS A 121 -8.14 4.39 -27.97
N SER A 122 -7.13 4.71 -28.77
CA SER A 122 -5.76 4.88 -28.29
C SER A 122 -5.62 6.11 -27.40
N GLU A 123 -6.22 7.23 -27.81
CA GLU A 123 -6.23 8.47 -27.03
C GLU A 123 -6.97 8.31 -25.70
N LEU A 124 -8.07 7.54 -25.67
CA LEU A 124 -8.79 7.22 -24.43
C LEU A 124 -7.94 6.37 -23.48
N ILE A 125 -7.22 5.36 -24.01
CA ILE A 125 -6.30 4.52 -23.22
C ILE A 125 -5.20 5.38 -22.59
N GLU A 126 -4.62 6.29 -23.36
CA GLU A 126 -3.54 7.17 -22.91
C GLU A 126 -4.03 8.17 -21.87
N ALA A 127 -5.18 8.80 -22.11
CA ALA A 127 -5.80 9.73 -21.17
C ALA A 127 -6.14 9.03 -19.84
N LEU A 128 -6.67 7.80 -19.88
CA LEU A 128 -6.98 7.01 -18.69
C LEU A 128 -5.75 6.50 -17.93
N ARG A 129 -4.60 6.37 -18.59
CA ARG A 129 -3.33 5.94 -17.99
C ARG A 129 -2.57 7.10 -17.35
N ASN A 130 -2.75 8.31 -17.87
CA ASN A 130 -2.08 9.54 -17.42
C ASN A 130 -2.95 10.41 -16.50
N HIS A 131 -4.20 9.99 -16.23
CA HIS A 131 -5.11 10.56 -15.24
C HIS A 131 -4.99 9.83 -13.90
#